data_AF-A7HE27-F1
#
_entry.id   AF-A7HE27-F1
#
_cell.length_a   1.000
_cell.length_b   1.000
_cell.length_c   1.000
_cell.angle_alpha   90.00
_cell.angle_beta   90.00
_cell.angle_gamma   90.00
#
_symmetry.space_group_name_H-M   'P 1'
#
loop_
_entity.id
_entity.type
_entity.pdbx_description
1 polymer ?
#
loop_
_entity_poly.entity_id
_entity_poly.type
_entity_poly.pdbx_seq_one_letter_code
_entity_poly.pdbx_strand_id
1 'polypeptide(L)'
;MKLRRMIAIPACAAALGLSGCGEVTSGCPTETVAKVDAVESCTVAPGATVNVGVRLCPTCNQTGAQCDVDDSAALASQYIQLDPTVEACEDVSSCSTPTPLCQSAPLECAVRAPSQPGTYDLLVYDAQTDQLRSMGTLTVASGPSSCAFASTFSSGL
;
A
#
# COMPACT_ATOMS: atom_id res chain seq x y z
N MET A 1 34.21 -44.12 45.94
CA MET A 1 33.15 -45.16 45.93
C MET A 1 31.79 -44.49 45.80
N LYS A 2 30.84 -45.16 45.11
CA LYS A 2 29.41 -44.82 44.89
C LYS A 2 29.17 -43.65 43.91
N LEU A 3 28.94 -43.85 42.61
CA LEU A 3 28.07 -44.74 41.81
C LEU A 3 26.62 -44.23 41.66
N ARG A 4 26.40 -43.61 40.48
CA ARG A 4 25.27 -43.65 39.53
C ARG A 4 23.82 -43.55 40.06
N ARG A 5 23.03 -42.71 39.39
CA ARG A 5 21.78 -43.14 38.72
C ARG A 5 21.35 -42.11 37.66
N MET A 6 21.30 -42.59 36.41
CA MET A 6 20.52 -42.02 35.32
C MET A 6 19.03 -42.08 35.71
N ILE A 7 18.30 -41.01 35.42
CA ILE A 7 16.85 -41.06 35.20
C ILE A 7 16.56 -40.15 34.00
N ALA A 8 16.15 -40.78 32.90
CA ALA A 8 15.53 -40.15 31.73
C ALA A 8 14.01 -40.40 31.83
N ILE A 9 13.18 -39.36 31.77
CA ILE A 9 11.71 -39.43 31.57
C ILE A 9 11.27 -38.02 31.08
N PRO A 10 10.09 -37.84 30.46
CA PRO A 10 9.70 -38.10 29.07
C PRO A 10 9.31 -36.80 28.33
N ALA A 11 9.01 -36.93 27.03
CA ALA A 11 8.40 -35.89 26.21
C ALA A 11 7.11 -35.31 26.84
N CYS A 12 7.14 -34.03 27.20
CA CYS A 12 5.94 -33.22 27.31
C CYS A 12 5.79 -32.47 25.99
N ALA A 13 4.96 -32.99 25.08
CA ALA A 13 4.44 -32.21 23.98
C ALA A 13 3.71 -31.01 24.58
N ALA A 14 4.22 -29.82 24.31
CA ALA A 14 3.64 -28.56 24.76
C ALA A 14 2.25 -28.40 24.11
N ALA A 15 1.21 -28.70 24.89
CA ALA A 15 -0.08 -28.06 24.73
C ALA A 15 0.05 -26.64 25.30
N LEU A 16 0.50 -25.72 24.44
CA LEU A 16 0.29 -24.27 24.54
C LEU A 16 -0.41 -23.95 23.22
N GLY A 17 -1.72 -23.76 23.19
CA GLY A 17 -2.37 -22.63 23.84
C GLY A 17 -2.54 -21.56 22.76
N LEU A 18 -3.79 -21.35 22.34
CA LEU A 18 -4.25 -20.41 21.31
C LEU A 18 -4.07 -20.89 19.84
N SER A 19 -4.76 -21.96 19.44
CA SER A 19 -5.55 -21.78 18.21
C SER A 19 -6.63 -20.78 18.59
N GLY A 20 -6.35 -19.51 18.39
CA GLY A 20 -7.37 -18.48 18.35
C GLY A 20 -8.38 -18.86 17.28
N CYS A 21 -9.36 -19.67 17.64
CA CYS A 21 -10.72 -19.50 17.18
C CYS A 21 -11.30 -18.27 17.92
N GLY A 22 -10.57 -17.15 17.87
CA GLY A 22 -11.05 -15.85 18.29
C GLY A 22 -11.74 -15.29 17.07
N GLU A 23 -13.04 -15.05 17.19
CA GLU A 23 -13.91 -14.36 16.23
C GLU A 23 -13.46 -14.41 14.77
N VAL A 24 -14.21 -15.12 13.95
CA VAL A 24 -14.29 -14.79 12.52
C VAL A 24 -14.93 -13.40 12.43
N THR A 25 -14.21 -12.35 12.80
CA THR A 25 -14.43 -11.01 12.28
C THR A 25 -14.18 -11.20 10.79
N SER A 26 -15.27 -11.36 10.06
CA SER A 26 -15.30 -11.86 8.68
C SER A 26 -14.71 -10.79 7.76
N GLY A 27 -13.38 -10.65 7.76
CA GLY A 27 -12.62 -9.72 6.94
C GLY A 27 -11.66 -10.51 6.06
N CYS A 28 -11.58 -10.13 4.79
CA CYS A 28 -10.70 -10.76 3.83
C CYS A 28 -9.24 -10.32 4.08
N PRO A 29 -8.23 -11.14 3.75
CA PRO A 29 -6.84 -10.74 3.89
C PRO A 29 -6.55 -9.50 3.04
N THR A 30 -5.75 -8.60 3.60
CA THR A 30 -5.24 -7.41 2.90
C THR A 30 -3.99 -7.79 2.10
N GLU A 31 -3.95 -7.42 0.83
CA GLU A 31 -2.86 -7.67 -0.11
C GLU A 31 -2.49 -6.40 -0.87
N THR A 32 -1.35 -6.45 -1.57
CA THR A 32 -0.99 -5.41 -2.52
C THR A 32 -1.86 -5.49 -3.78
N VAL A 33 -2.25 -4.34 -4.30
CA VAL A 33 -2.95 -4.25 -5.58
C VAL A 33 -2.15 -4.89 -6.71
N ALA A 34 -2.83 -5.62 -7.59
CA ALA A 34 -2.17 -6.33 -8.69
C ALA A 34 -1.37 -5.42 -9.64
N LYS A 35 -1.87 -4.19 -9.89
CA LYS A 35 -1.16 -3.18 -10.68
C LYS A 35 -1.58 -1.77 -10.24
N VAL A 36 -0.62 -0.85 -10.31
CA VAL A 36 -0.82 0.60 -10.23
C VAL A 36 -0.56 1.17 -11.62
N ASP A 37 -1.49 1.98 -12.13
CA ASP A 37 -1.39 2.56 -13.48
C ASP A 37 -0.73 3.93 -13.46
N ALA A 38 -1.17 4.79 -12.54
CA ALA A 38 -0.71 6.17 -12.45
C ALA A 38 -0.95 6.74 -11.05
N VAL A 39 -0.18 7.76 -10.71
CA VAL A 39 -0.30 8.58 -9.49
C VAL A 39 -0.45 10.03 -9.94
N GLU A 40 -1.35 10.79 -9.31
CA GLU A 40 -1.46 12.21 -9.59
C GLU A 40 -0.22 12.98 -9.15
N SER A 41 0.12 14.00 -9.93
CA SER A 41 1.03 15.04 -9.52
C SER A 41 0.21 16.21 -8.97
N CYS A 42 0.60 16.71 -7.79
CA CYS A 42 -0.10 17.76 -7.08
C CYS A 42 0.81 18.96 -6.81
N THR A 43 0.25 20.16 -6.86
CA THR A 43 0.85 21.38 -6.29
C THR A 43 -0.02 21.82 -5.13
N VAL A 44 0.58 22.11 -3.97
CA VAL A 44 -0.14 22.42 -2.73
C VAL A 44 0.63 23.39 -1.83
N ALA A 45 -0.11 24.11 -0.98
CA ALA A 45 0.48 24.96 0.03
C ALA A 45 1.22 24.15 1.12
N PRO A 46 2.30 24.70 1.71
CA PRO A 46 3.01 24.04 2.80
C PRO A 46 2.11 23.69 3.99
N GLY A 47 2.22 22.47 4.49
CA GLY A 47 1.44 21.98 5.64
C GLY A 47 -0.03 21.64 5.35
N ALA A 48 -0.51 21.82 4.13
CA ALA A 48 -1.88 21.46 3.74
C ALA A 48 -2.03 19.94 3.55
N THR A 49 -3.24 19.43 3.73
CA THR A 49 -3.60 18.05 3.34
C THR A 49 -4.25 18.07 1.96
N VAL A 50 -3.87 17.15 1.09
CA VAL A 50 -4.41 16.98 -0.25
C VAL A 50 -4.78 15.53 -0.50
N ASN A 51 -5.86 15.29 -1.23
CA ASN A 51 -6.20 13.96 -1.70
C ASN A 51 -5.53 13.76 -3.06
N VAL A 52 -4.57 12.84 -3.11
CA VAL A 52 -3.85 12.46 -4.34
C VAL A 52 -4.56 11.25 -4.93
N GLY A 53 -5.02 11.36 -6.17
CA GLY A 53 -5.57 10.22 -6.89
C GLY A 53 -4.49 9.19 -7.27
N VAL A 54 -4.75 7.91 -7.03
CA VAL A 54 -3.96 6.77 -7.49
C VAL A 54 -4.85 5.86 -8.32
N ARG A 55 -4.50 5.64 -9.59
CA ARG A 55 -5.25 4.71 -10.46
C ARG A 55 -4.77 3.29 -10.21
N LEU A 56 -5.67 2.50 -9.65
CA LEU A 56 -5.45 1.10 -9.36
C LEU A 56 -6.05 0.21 -10.45
N CYS A 57 -5.37 -0.89 -10.73
CA CYS A 57 -5.90 -1.98 -11.55
C CYS A 57 -5.91 -3.24 -10.68
N PRO A 58 -6.96 -3.45 -9.87
CA PRO A 58 -7.13 -4.70 -9.14
C PRO A 58 -7.47 -5.85 -10.09
N THR A 59 -7.24 -7.07 -9.64
CA THR A 59 -7.85 -8.27 -10.23
C THR A 59 -9.29 -8.45 -9.74
N CYS A 60 -10.04 -9.39 -10.33
CA CYS A 60 -11.46 -9.56 -10.01
C CYS A 60 -11.75 -9.92 -8.55
N ASN A 61 -10.80 -10.58 -7.88
CA ASN A 61 -10.90 -11.01 -6.49
C ASN A 61 -10.44 -9.93 -5.49
N GLN A 62 -9.92 -8.79 -5.98
CA GLN A 62 -9.42 -7.69 -5.17
C GLN A 62 -10.47 -6.57 -5.09
N THR A 63 -10.87 -6.22 -3.87
CA THR A 63 -11.89 -5.19 -3.58
C THR A 63 -11.47 -4.30 -2.42
N GLY A 64 -12.28 -3.31 -2.05
CA GLY A 64 -12.07 -2.55 -0.81
C GLY A 64 -10.73 -1.82 -0.72
N ALA A 65 -10.31 -1.14 -1.80
CA ALA A 65 -8.99 -0.49 -1.82
C ALA A 65 -8.85 0.59 -0.73
N GLN A 66 -7.71 0.58 -0.04
CA GLN A 66 -7.31 1.53 1.00
C GLN A 66 -5.93 2.07 0.67
N CYS A 67 -5.58 3.25 1.19
CA CYS A 67 -4.27 3.87 0.98
C CYS A 67 -3.67 4.25 2.32
N ASP A 68 -2.54 3.63 2.67
CA ASP A 68 -1.70 4.09 3.76
C ASP A 68 -0.64 5.07 3.22
N VAL A 69 -0.24 6.05 4.02
CA VAL A 69 0.68 7.11 3.60
C VAL A 69 1.76 7.25 4.65
N ASP A 70 3.00 6.98 4.25
CA ASP A 70 4.18 7.21 5.08
C ASP A 70 4.91 8.48 4.62
N ASP A 71 4.78 9.55 5.42
CA ASP A 71 5.44 10.83 5.23
C ASP A 71 6.71 10.99 6.09
N SER A 72 7.12 9.94 6.83
CA SER A 72 8.27 9.97 7.75
C SER A 72 9.58 10.33 7.05
N ALA A 73 9.74 9.92 5.79
CA ALA A 73 10.93 10.17 4.98
C ALA A 73 10.89 11.50 4.20
N ALA A 74 9.78 12.23 4.21
CA ALA A 74 9.58 13.39 3.34
C ALA A 74 10.66 14.45 3.52
N LEU A 75 11.00 14.81 4.75
CA LEU A 75 12.00 15.85 5.03
C LEU A 75 13.45 15.39 4.83
N ALA A 76 13.75 14.10 5.02
CA ALA A 76 15.11 13.57 4.96
C ALA A 76 15.51 13.12 3.54
N SER A 77 14.54 12.63 2.77
CA SER A 77 14.80 11.95 1.49
C SER A 77 13.95 12.48 0.34
N GLN A 78 13.15 13.53 0.55
CA GLN A 78 12.32 14.17 -0.47
C GLN A 78 11.32 13.22 -1.16
N TYR A 79 10.83 12.20 -0.45
CA TYR A 79 9.75 11.36 -0.96
C TYR A 79 8.70 11.06 0.11
N ILE A 80 7.48 10.80 -0.34
CA ILE A 80 6.36 10.32 0.47
C ILE A 80 5.93 8.99 -0.14
N GLN A 81 5.83 7.97 0.70
CA GLN A 81 5.41 6.65 0.28
C GLN A 81 3.90 6.51 0.38
N LEU A 82 3.30 5.93 -0.66
CA LEU A 82 1.89 5.62 -0.77
C LEU A 82 1.76 4.11 -0.90
N ASP A 83 1.04 3.49 0.02
CA ASP A 83 0.85 2.04 0.08
C ASP A 83 -0.62 1.68 -0.15
N PRO A 84 -1.07 1.62 -1.41
CA PRO A 84 -2.40 1.15 -1.73
C PRO A 84 -2.51 -0.35 -1.47
N THR A 85 -3.48 -0.72 -0.66
CA THR A 85 -3.80 -2.09 -0.31
C THR A 85 -5.23 -2.43 -0.69
N VAL A 86 -5.52 -3.71 -0.87
CA VAL A 86 -6.83 -4.22 -1.28
C VAL A 86 -7.17 -5.46 -0.48
N GLU A 87 -8.45 -5.76 -0.34
CA GLU A 87 -8.95 -6.98 0.27
C GLU A 87 -9.14 -8.07 -0.79
N ALA A 88 -8.55 -9.24 -0.57
CA ALA A 88 -8.64 -10.39 -1.47
C ALA A 88 -9.39 -11.56 -0.81
N CYS A 89 -10.71 -11.65 -1.04
CA CYS A 89 -11.56 -12.65 -0.37
C CYS A 89 -11.55 -14.04 -1.02
N GLU A 90 -11.17 -14.09 -2.29
CA GLU A 90 -11.16 -15.30 -3.11
C GLU A 90 -9.80 -15.48 -3.77
N ASP A 91 -9.46 -16.71 -4.12
CA ASP A 91 -8.27 -16.97 -4.92
C ASP A 91 -8.43 -16.38 -6.34
N VAL A 92 -7.39 -15.71 -6.86
CA VAL A 92 -7.41 -15.14 -8.22
C VAL A 92 -7.69 -16.18 -9.32
N SER A 93 -7.53 -17.47 -9.01
CA SER A 93 -7.87 -18.58 -9.90
C SER A 93 -9.38 -18.74 -10.14
N SER A 94 -10.23 -18.18 -9.27
CA SER A 94 -11.68 -18.10 -9.48
C SER A 94 -12.06 -17.05 -10.53
N CYS A 95 -11.14 -16.13 -10.86
CA CYS A 95 -11.38 -15.10 -11.86
C CYS A 95 -11.50 -15.69 -13.26
N SER A 96 -12.67 -15.52 -13.87
CA SER A 96 -12.88 -15.83 -15.30
C SER A 96 -11.94 -15.02 -16.21
N THR A 97 -11.40 -13.90 -15.71
CA THR A 97 -10.38 -13.09 -16.36
C THR A 97 -9.43 -12.56 -15.28
N PRO A 98 -8.27 -13.21 -15.04
CA PRO A 98 -7.33 -12.80 -14.00
C PRO A 98 -6.52 -11.54 -14.38
N THR A 99 -6.83 -10.93 -15.52
CA THR A 99 -6.15 -9.72 -15.98
C THR A 99 -6.58 -8.52 -15.14
N PRO A 100 -5.63 -7.74 -14.59
CA PRO A 100 -5.94 -6.50 -13.88
C PRO A 100 -6.71 -5.50 -14.75
N LEU A 101 -7.80 -4.93 -14.22
CA LEU A 101 -8.61 -3.93 -14.92
C LEU A 101 -8.55 -2.60 -14.18
N CYS A 102 -8.05 -1.56 -14.86
CA CYS A 102 -7.85 -0.25 -14.25
C CYS A 102 -9.19 0.44 -14.01
N GLN A 103 -9.39 0.89 -12.78
CA GLN A 103 -10.60 1.58 -12.36
C GLN A 103 -10.68 2.96 -13.00
N SER A 104 -11.89 3.37 -13.36
CA SER A 104 -12.14 4.71 -13.93
C SER A 104 -12.07 5.81 -12.86
N ALA A 105 -12.43 5.49 -11.63
CA ALA A 105 -12.29 6.36 -10.47
C ALA A 105 -10.98 6.02 -9.75
N PRO A 106 -10.13 7.01 -9.42
CA PRO A 106 -8.92 6.76 -8.66
C PRO A 106 -9.23 6.50 -7.18
N LEU A 107 -8.30 5.82 -6.50
CA LEU A 107 -8.24 5.77 -5.05
C LEU A 107 -7.64 7.08 -4.53
N GLU A 108 -8.30 7.72 -3.58
CA GLU A 108 -7.83 8.98 -2.99
C GLU A 108 -6.94 8.72 -1.78
N CYS A 109 -5.67 9.10 -1.85
CA CYS A 109 -4.71 9.03 -0.73
C CYS A 109 -4.58 10.41 -0.07
N ALA A 110 -4.90 10.51 1.22
CA ALA A 110 -4.78 11.76 1.98
C ALA A 110 -3.32 12.04 2.35
N VAL A 111 -2.64 12.86 1.56
CA VAL A 111 -1.23 13.20 1.75
C VAL A 111 -1.10 14.54 2.46
N ARG A 112 -0.26 14.58 3.49
CA ARG A 112 0.09 15.84 4.18
C ARG A 112 1.34 16.44 3.55
N ALA A 113 1.21 17.65 3.02
CA ALA A 113 2.31 18.39 2.45
C ALA A 113 3.33 18.78 3.54
N PRO A 114 4.64 18.56 3.31
CA PRO A 114 5.69 19.10 4.17
C PRO A 114 5.57 20.62 4.36
N SER A 115 6.05 21.13 5.50
CA SER A 115 6.09 22.57 5.76
C SER A 115 7.21 23.27 4.98
N GLN A 116 8.21 22.51 4.54
CA GLN A 116 9.31 23.01 3.72
C GLN A 116 8.87 23.04 2.25
N PRO A 117 9.02 24.18 1.54
CA PRO A 117 8.80 24.23 0.10
C PRO A 117 9.80 23.36 -0.66
N GLY A 118 9.35 22.72 -1.72
CA GLY A 118 10.16 21.81 -2.52
C GLY A 118 9.32 20.89 -3.38
N THR A 119 9.98 20.07 -4.18
CA THR A 119 9.33 18.96 -4.90
C THR A 119 9.66 17.68 -4.16
N TYR A 120 8.63 16.89 -3.88
CA TYR A 120 8.72 15.60 -3.23
C TYR A 120 8.21 14.53 -4.19
N ASP A 121 8.90 13.40 -4.28
CA ASP A 121 8.43 12.27 -5.08
C ASP A 121 7.32 11.53 -4.33
N LEU A 122 6.21 11.27 -4.99
CA LEU A 122 5.16 10.40 -4.47
C LEU A 122 5.42 9.00 -5.00
N LEU A 123 5.90 8.11 -4.14
CA LEU A 123 6.33 6.78 -4.53
C LEU A 123 5.26 5.76 -4.12
N VAL A 124 4.78 4.97 -5.07
CA VAL A 124 3.91 3.84 -4.76
C VAL A 124 4.73 2.56 -4.79
N TYR A 125 4.77 1.87 -3.65
CA TYR A 125 5.51 0.62 -3.50
C TYR A 125 4.58 -0.59 -3.51
N ASP A 126 5.18 -1.72 -3.82
CA ASP A 126 4.58 -3.02 -3.57
C ASP A 126 4.81 -3.41 -2.11
N ALA A 127 3.74 -3.47 -1.32
CA ALA A 127 3.85 -3.73 0.12
C ALA A 127 4.47 -5.10 0.47
N GLN A 128 4.55 -6.06 -0.46
CA GLN A 128 5.17 -7.37 -0.21
C GLN A 128 6.63 -7.46 -0.69
N THR A 129 6.98 -6.76 -1.76
CA THR A 129 8.30 -6.89 -2.42
C THR A 129 9.17 -5.64 -2.31
N ASP A 130 8.64 -4.55 -1.74
CA ASP A 130 9.31 -3.25 -1.62
C ASP A 130 9.81 -2.72 -2.97
N GLN A 131 9.12 -3.08 -4.05
CA GLN A 131 9.44 -2.64 -5.41
C GLN A 131 8.61 -1.41 -5.78
N LEU A 132 9.27 -0.39 -6.33
CA LEU A 132 8.59 0.78 -6.86
C LEU A 132 7.67 0.39 -8.03
N ARG A 133 6.37 0.70 -7.90
CA ARG A 133 5.33 0.40 -8.90
C ARG A 133 5.01 1.60 -9.78
N SER A 134 4.91 2.78 -9.19
CA SER A 134 4.57 4.02 -9.89
C SER A 134 5.10 5.23 -9.12
N MET A 135 5.18 6.38 -9.80
CA MET A 135 5.63 7.63 -9.22
C MET A 135 4.78 8.81 -9.69
N GLY A 136 4.48 9.71 -8.77
CA GLY A 136 3.94 11.05 -9.01
C GLY A 136 4.82 12.10 -8.35
N THR A 137 4.38 13.35 -8.35
CA THR A 137 5.15 14.44 -7.71
C THR A 137 4.25 15.34 -6.87
N LEU A 138 4.73 15.74 -5.70
CA LEU A 138 4.12 16.74 -4.84
C LEU A 138 4.99 17.98 -4.80
N THR A 139 4.56 19.04 -5.48
CA THR A 139 5.20 20.35 -5.41
C THR A 139 4.58 21.16 -4.28
N VAL A 140 5.38 21.45 -3.26
CA VAL A 140 5.00 22.29 -2.13
C VAL A 140 5.43 23.73 -2.42
N ALA A 141 4.47 24.58 -2.73
CA ALA A 141 4.69 25.98 -3.08
C ALA A 141 3.51 26.85 -2.61
N SER A 142 3.74 28.15 -2.43
CA SER A 142 2.64 29.09 -2.18
C SER A 142 1.79 29.25 -3.44
N GLY A 143 0.48 29.08 -3.32
CA GLY A 143 -0.42 29.22 -4.47
C GLY A 143 -1.68 28.38 -4.37
N PRO A 144 -2.47 28.32 -5.46
CA PRO A 144 -3.63 27.44 -5.55
C PRO A 144 -3.19 25.98 -5.56
N SER A 145 -3.98 25.13 -4.90
CA SER A 145 -3.77 23.68 -4.96
C SER A 145 -4.36 23.10 -6.25
N SER A 146 -3.65 22.17 -6.89
CA SER A 146 -4.12 21.45 -8.08
C SER A 146 -3.50 20.07 -8.16
N CYS A 147 -4.29 19.06 -8.50
CA CYS A 147 -3.82 17.70 -8.78
C CYS A 147 -4.22 17.30 -10.19
N ALA A 148 -3.35 16.55 -10.87
CA ALA A 148 -3.65 15.95 -12.16
C ALA A 148 -2.77 14.72 -12.38
N PHE A 149 -3.35 13.69 -12.98
CA PHE A 149 -2.56 12.63 -13.58
C PHE A 149 -1.66 13.23 -14.66
N ALA A 150 -0.41 12.78 -14.70
CA ALA A 150 0.48 13.08 -15.81
C ALA A 150 -0.28 12.75 -17.10
N SER A 151 -0.56 13.78 -17.90
CA SER A 151 -1.14 13.57 -19.21
C SER A 151 -0.06 12.88 -20.02
N THR A 152 -0.07 11.55 -20.07
CA THR A 152 0.55 10.87 -21.20
C THR A 152 -0.19 11.42 -22.41
N PHE A 153 0.41 12.42 -23.06
CA PHE A 153 0.10 12.78 -24.42
C PHE A 153 0.25 11.48 -25.22
N SER A 154 -0.85 10.75 -25.38
CA SER A 154 -1.03 9.87 -26.52
C SER A 154 -1.12 10.82 -27.71
N SER A 155 0.04 11.30 -28.15
CA SER A 155 0.21 11.88 -29.47
C SER A 155 -0.23 10.77 -30.42
N GLY A 156 -1.40 10.96 -31.02
CA GLY A 156 -2.00 10.00 -31.92
C GLY A 156 -1.04 9.61 -33.03
N LEU A 157 -1.15 8.34 -33.43
CA LEU A 157 -0.97 7.84 -34.78
C LEU A 157 -1.79 6.56 -34.91
#